data_AF-A0A1E5E422-F1
#
_entry.id   AF-A0A1E5E422-F1
#
_cell.length_a   1.000
_cell.length_b   1.000
_cell.length_c   1.000
_cell.angle_alpha   90.00
_cell.angle_beta   90.00
_cell.angle_gamma   90.00
#
_symmetry.space_group_name_H-M   'P 1'
#
loop_
_entity.id
_entity.type
_entity.pdbx_description
1 polymer ?
#
loop_
_entity_poly.entity_id
_entity_poly.type
_entity_poly.pdbx_seq_one_letter_code
_entity_poly.pdbx_strand_id
1 'polypeptide(L)'
;MFDIGFWELVLISVVALVVLGPERLPVAIRSVTKFVRTAKSMANSVKDELSQELKIQELQDNLRKAEQMGMKDLSPELQSSIEELKKAAQDVQRPYAKAKDANIERSPDVNSPPEKEAPSQSVSDNTEAEPSESKGIQDKNS
;
A
#
# COMPACT_ATOMS: atom_id res chain seq x y z
N MET A 1 1.44 5.73 -23.87
CA MET A 1 2.45 4.87 -24.54
C MET A 1 3.59 4.59 -23.58
N PHE A 2 3.36 3.67 -22.66
CA PHE A 2 4.43 3.01 -21.91
C PHE A 2 4.25 1.53 -22.21
N ASP A 3 4.52 1.16 -23.46
CA ASP A 3 4.54 -0.23 -23.92
C ASP A 3 5.81 -0.93 -23.39
N ILE A 4 6.17 -0.66 -22.13
CA ILE A 4 7.30 -1.27 -21.45
C ILE A 4 6.82 -2.59 -20.88
N GLY A 5 7.19 -3.67 -21.56
CA GLY A 5 6.98 -5.03 -21.11
C GLY A 5 7.92 -5.41 -19.96
N PHE A 6 7.61 -6.53 -19.31
CA PHE A 6 8.46 -7.11 -18.27
C PHE A 6 9.91 -7.31 -18.76
N TRP A 7 10.09 -7.76 -20.00
CA TRP A 7 11.40 -7.97 -20.60
C TRP A 7 12.22 -6.68 -20.74
N GLU A 8 11.57 -5.56 -21.07
CA GLU A 8 12.25 -4.26 -21.17
C GLU A 8 12.67 -3.74 -19.80
N LEU A 9 11.85 -3.92 -18.76
CA LEU A 9 12.25 -3.60 -17.39
C LEU A 9 13.48 -4.40 -16.93
N VAL A 10 13.54 -5.70 -17.25
CA VAL A 10 14.70 -6.54 -16.95
C VAL A 10 15.94 -6.02 -17.69
N LEU A 11 15.82 -5.71 -18.98
CA LEU A 11 16.92 -5.14 -19.77
C LEU A 11 17.45 -3.84 -19.15
N ILE A 12 16.54 -2.90 -18.82
CA ILE A 12 16.89 -1.62 -18.19
C ILE A 12 17.54 -1.86 -16.82
N SER A 13 17.04 -2.81 -16.04
CA SER A 13 17.63 -3.17 -14.74
C SER A 13 19.06 -3.67 -14.91
N VAL A 14 19.32 -4.56 -15.86
CA VAL A 14 20.69 -5.04 -16.15
C VAL A 14 21.61 -3.90 -16.56
N VAL A 15 21.17 -3.03 -17.48
CA VAL A 15 21.96 -1.86 -17.91
C VAL A 15 22.25 -0.94 -16.72
N ALA A 16 21.24 -0.66 -15.88
CA ALA A 16 21.42 0.15 -14.68
C ALA A 16 22.41 -0.46 -13.69
N LEU A 17 22.39 -1.79 -13.50
CA LEU A 17 23.35 -2.50 -12.65
C LEU A 17 24.78 -2.42 -13.19
N VAL A 18 24.97 -2.46 -14.52
CA VAL A 18 26.30 -2.36 -15.13
C VAL A 18 26.85 -0.92 -15.05
N VAL A 19 26.03 0.07 -15.36
CA VAL A 19 26.45 1.48 -15.42
C VAL A 19 26.67 2.07 -14.03
N LEU A 20 25.71 1.86 -13.13
CA LEU A 20 25.74 2.45 -11.79
C LEU A 20 26.43 1.52 -10.77
N GLY A 21 26.39 0.21 -11.02
CA GLY A 21 26.84 -0.82 -10.10
C GLY A 21 25.70 -1.39 -9.22
N PRO A 22 25.73 -2.69 -8.89
CA PRO A 22 24.72 -3.33 -8.05
C PRO A 22 24.64 -2.75 -6.64
N GLU A 23 25.74 -2.25 -6.11
CA GLU A 23 25.82 -1.64 -4.78
C GLU A 23 25.17 -0.25 -4.70
N ARG A 24 25.20 0.51 -5.81
CA ARG A 24 24.82 1.93 -5.82
C ARG A 24 23.38 2.16 -6.26
N LEU A 25 22.84 1.28 -7.10
CA LEU A 25 21.43 1.29 -7.50
C LEU A 25 20.45 1.32 -6.31
N PRO A 26 20.55 0.42 -5.30
CA PRO A 26 19.63 0.42 -4.16
C PRO A 26 19.80 1.67 -3.28
N VAL A 27 20.99 2.27 -3.24
CA VAL A 27 21.22 3.55 -2.53
C VAL A 27 20.56 4.71 -3.28
N ALA A 28 20.67 4.77 -4.61
CA ALA A 28 20.04 5.78 -5.44
C ALA A 28 18.51 5.75 -5.35
N ILE A 29 17.90 4.56 -5.44
CA ILE A 29 16.45 4.39 -5.24
C ILE A 29 16.04 4.94 -3.88
N ARG A 30 16.72 4.53 -2.80
CA ARG A 30 16.38 5.01 -1.45
C ARG A 30 16.43 6.53 -1.34
N SER A 31 17.42 7.17 -1.95
CA SER A 31 17.54 8.63 -1.96
C SER A 31 16.38 9.31 -2.70
N VAL A 32 16.07 8.84 -3.91
CA VAL A 32 14.96 9.37 -4.71
C VAL A 32 13.63 9.13 -3.99
N THR A 33 13.40 7.92 -3.49
CA THR A 33 12.16 7.59 -2.78
C THR A 33 12.02 8.41 -1.49
N LYS A 34 13.12 8.65 -0.75
CA LYS A 34 13.09 9.53 0.42
C LYS A 34 12.70 10.95 0.04
N PHE A 35 13.30 11.50 -1.02
CA PHE A 35 12.96 12.83 -1.52
C PHE A 35 11.49 12.93 -1.95
N VAL A 36 11.02 11.99 -2.78
CA VAL A 36 9.62 11.93 -3.21
C VAL A 36 8.68 11.78 -2.03
N ARG A 37 9.03 10.96 -1.04
CA ARG A 37 8.21 10.78 0.17
C ARG A 37 8.12 12.04 1.01
N THR A 38 9.23 12.76 1.18
CA THR A 38 9.24 14.06 1.89
C THR A 38 8.43 15.12 1.16
N ALA A 39 8.57 15.21 -0.18
CA ALA A 39 7.77 16.13 -0.98
C ALA A 39 6.27 15.80 -0.89
N LYS A 40 5.93 14.51 -0.97
CA LYS A 40 4.54 14.04 -0.82
C LYS A 40 3.99 14.32 0.58
N SER A 41 4.77 14.12 1.65
CA SER A 41 4.31 14.41 3.00
C SER A 41 4.10 15.90 3.21
N MET A 42 4.99 16.75 2.69
CA MET A 42 4.82 18.20 2.76
C MET A 42 3.57 18.67 2.00
N ALA A 43 3.32 18.13 0.81
CA ALA A 43 2.10 18.40 0.05
C ALA A 43 0.83 17.95 0.82
N ASN A 44 0.89 16.81 1.50
CA ASN A 44 -0.21 16.33 2.32
C ASN A 44 -0.44 17.22 3.53
N SER A 45 0.60 17.64 4.25
CA SER A 45 0.47 18.55 5.40
C SER A 45 -0.14 19.88 5.02
N VAL A 46 0.32 20.49 3.92
CA VAL A 46 -0.26 21.74 3.39
C VAL A 46 -1.72 21.54 2.97
N LYS A 47 -2.03 20.41 2.32
CA LYS A 47 -3.40 20.05 1.96
C LYS A 47 -4.27 19.91 3.22
N ASP A 48 -3.79 19.25 4.27
CA ASP A 48 -4.55 18.98 5.49
C ASP A 48 -4.81 20.29 6.27
N GLU A 49 -3.83 21.19 6.38
CA GLU A 49 -3.99 22.52 6.97
C GLU A 49 -5.00 23.38 6.17
N LEU A 50 -4.89 23.41 4.84
CA LEU A 50 -5.82 24.15 3.96
C LEU A 50 -7.21 23.53 3.89
N SER A 51 -7.32 22.23 4.17
CA SER A 51 -8.59 21.49 4.27
C SER A 51 -9.35 21.81 5.54
N GLN A 52 -8.61 22.05 6.62
CA GLN A 52 -9.17 22.34 7.92
C GLN A 52 -9.67 23.79 8.05
N GLU A 53 -9.27 24.69 7.14
CA GLU A 53 -9.51 26.15 7.25
C GLU A 53 -10.20 26.80 6.03
N LEU A 54 -11.00 26.06 5.23
CA LEU A 54 -11.88 26.57 4.15
C LEU A 54 -11.25 26.87 2.76
N LYS A 55 -10.14 26.24 2.33
CA LYS A 55 -9.49 26.56 1.02
C LYS A 55 -9.42 25.46 -0.04
N ILE A 56 -9.97 24.26 0.18
CA ILE A 56 -9.95 23.20 -0.87
C ILE A 56 -10.70 23.63 -2.14
N GLN A 57 -11.79 24.38 -2.00
CA GLN A 57 -12.63 24.76 -3.13
C GLN A 57 -11.88 25.73 -4.06
N GLU A 58 -11.19 26.73 -3.49
CA GLU A 58 -10.36 27.67 -4.26
C GLU A 58 -9.19 26.97 -4.96
N LEU A 59 -8.54 25.99 -4.32
CA LEU A 59 -7.45 25.24 -4.96
C LEU A 59 -7.95 24.30 -6.05
N GLN A 60 -9.07 23.61 -5.84
CA GLN A 60 -9.69 22.82 -6.90
C GLN A 60 -10.12 23.72 -8.06
N ASP A 61 -10.65 24.90 -7.81
CA ASP A 61 -11.05 25.84 -8.85
C ASP A 61 -9.83 26.41 -9.60
N ASN A 62 -8.76 26.78 -8.90
CA ASN A 62 -7.52 27.22 -9.53
C ASN A 62 -6.85 26.10 -10.34
N LEU A 63 -6.84 24.87 -9.84
CA LEU A 63 -6.28 23.72 -10.53
C LEU A 63 -7.13 23.33 -11.74
N ARG A 64 -8.46 23.34 -11.59
CA ARG A 64 -9.43 23.09 -12.67
C ARG A 64 -9.40 24.19 -13.71
N LYS A 65 -9.13 25.44 -13.32
CA LYS A 65 -8.93 26.58 -14.23
C LYS A 65 -7.58 26.49 -14.94
N ALA A 66 -6.51 26.10 -14.25
CA ALA A 66 -5.19 25.85 -14.86
C ALA A 66 -5.26 24.69 -15.86
N GLU A 67 -5.96 23.62 -15.52
CA GLU A 67 -6.25 22.50 -16.41
C GLU A 67 -7.07 22.95 -17.62
N GLN A 68 -8.15 23.72 -17.42
CA GLN A 68 -8.95 24.27 -18.52
C GLN A 68 -8.17 25.23 -19.43
N MET A 69 -7.30 26.06 -18.87
CA MET A 69 -6.41 26.94 -19.65
C MET A 69 -5.43 26.10 -20.45
N GLY A 70 -4.80 25.09 -19.83
CA GLY A 70 -3.97 24.12 -20.54
C GLY A 70 -4.73 23.44 -21.67
N MET A 71 -5.92 22.90 -21.42
CA MET A 71 -6.75 22.24 -22.44
C MET A 71 -7.19 23.16 -23.57
N LYS A 72 -7.34 24.47 -23.31
CA LYS A 72 -7.65 25.47 -24.34
C LYS A 72 -6.47 25.79 -25.25
N ASP A 73 -5.25 25.73 -24.71
CA ASP A 73 -4.00 25.99 -25.45
C ASP A 73 -3.42 24.72 -26.10
N LEU A 74 -4.09 23.58 -25.95
CA LEU A 74 -3.69 22.29 -26.52
C LEU A 74 -4.07 22.19 -28.02
N SER A 75 -3.12 21.78 -28.85
CA SER A 75 -3.34 21.45 -30.27
C SER A 75 -4.43 20.37 -30.42
N PRO A 76 -5.17 20.32 -31.54
CA PRO A 76 -6.26 19.36 -31.75
C PRO A 76 -5.83 17.89 -31.57
N GLU A 77 -4.56 17.59 -31.80
CA GLU A 77 -3.96 16.26 -31.61
C GLU A 77 -3.81 15.85 -30.13
N LEU A 78 -3.58 16.81 -29.23
CA LEU A 78 -3.50 16.54 -27.80
C LEU A 78 -4.90 16.39 -27.18
N GLN A 79 -5.92 17.07 -27.70
CA GLN A 79 -7.30 16.90 -27.25
C GLN A 79 -7.83 15.50 -27.54
N SER A 80 -7.58 14.96 -28.74
CA SER A 80 -7.96 13.58 -29.08
C SER A 80 -7.24 12.56 -28.20
N SER A 81 -5.95 12.80 -27.93
CA SER A 81 -5.15 11.95 -27.04
C SER A 81 -5.73 11.93 -25.62
N ILE A 82 -6.11 13.08 -25.07
CA ILE A 82 -6.72 13.17 -23.74
C ILE A 82 -8.08 12.48 -23.68
N GLU A 83 -8.93 12.60 -24.71
CA GLU A 83 -10.23 11.90 -24.77
C GLU A 83 -10.03 10.37 -24.80
N GLU A 84 -9.03 9.89 -25.53
CA GLU A 84 -8.68 8.46 -25.61
C GLU A 84 -8.12 7.94 -24.27
N LEU A 85 -7.24 8.72 -23.62
CA LEU A 85 -6.74 8.47 -22.27
C LEU A 85 -7.89 8.41 -21.24
N LYS A 86 -8.85 9.34 -21.32
CA LYS A 86 -10.04 9.38 -20.46
C LYS A 86 -10.91 8.14 -20.68
N LYS A 87 -11.11 7.72 -21.92
CA LYS A 87 -11.87 6.52 -22.27
C LYS A 87 -11.18 5.24 -21.76
N ALA A 88 -9.86 5.12 -21.95
CA ALA A 88 -9.08 4.00 -21.44
C ALA A 88 -9.09 3.94 -19.91
N ALA A 89 -9.00 5.09 -19.22
CA ALA A 89 -9.10 5.16 -17.77
C ALA A 89 -10.49 4.71 -17.27
N GLN A 90 -11.57 5.07 -17.97
CA GLN A 90 -12.92 4.61 -17.65
C GLN A 90 -13.09 3.10 -17.83
N ASP A 91 -12.47 2.52 -18.86
CA ASP A 91 -12.52 1.08 -19.10
C ASP A 91 -11.73 0.28 -18.05
N VAL A 92 -10.63 0.83 -17.52
CA VAL A 92 -9.85 0.23 -16.42
C VAL A 92 -10.53 0.40 -15.05
N GLN A 93 -11.40 1.40 -14.87
CA GLN A 93 -12.19 1.57 -13.64
C GLN A 93 -13.35 0.55 -13.53
N ARG A 94 -13.86 0.06 -14.67
CA ARG A 94 -14.97 -0.91 -14.74
C ARG A 94 -14.68 -2.31 -14.18
N PRO A 95 -13.51 -2.95 -14.34
CA PRO A 95 -13.23 -4.25 -13.72
C PRO A 95 -13.30 -4.20 -12.19
N TYR A 96 -13.12 -3.04 -11.54
CA TYR A 96 -13.28 -2.90 -10.09
C TYR A 96 -14.72 -2.61 -9.64
N ALA A 97 -15.55 -1.98 -10.48
CA ALA A 97 -16.97 -1.79 -10.19
C ALA A 97 -17.76 -3.12 -10.30
N LYS A 98 -17.40 -3.98 -11.26
CA LYS A 98 -18.08 -5.26 -11.51
C LYS A 98 -17.67 -6.38 -10.55
N ALA A 99 -16.56 -6.23 -9.83
CA ALA A 99 -16.06 -7.22 -8.88
C ALA A 99 -16.77 -7.19 -7.51
N LYS A 100 -17.57 -6.15 -7.20
CA LYS A 100 -18.35 -6.10 -5.95
C LYS A 100 -19.65 -6.90 -6.01
N ASP A 101 -20.20 -7.13 -7.20
CA ASP A 101 -21.48 -7.84 -7.36
C ASP A 101 -21.33 -9.33 -7.65
N ALA A 102 -20.11 -9.83 -7.84
CA ALA A 102 -19.84 -11.23 -8.22
C ALA A 102 -19.37 -12.14 -7.06
N ASN A 103 -19.35 -11.66 -5.82
CA ASN A 103 -18.89 -12.44 -4.65
C ASN A 103 -19.96 -12.65 -3.56
N ILE A 104 -21.24 -12.64 -3.93
CA ILE A 104 -22.35 -13.09 -3.06
C ILE A 104 -23.13 -14.19 -3.77
N GLU A 105 -22.45 -15.23 -4.24
CA GLU A 105 -23.11 -16.51 -4.59
C GLU A 105 -22.10 -17.67 -4.52
N ARG A 106 -21.51 -17.86 -3.34
CA ARG A 106 -21.06 -19.18 -2.89
C ARG A 106 -21.78 -19.49 -1.60
N SER A 107 -22.85 -20.27 -1.74
CA SER A 107 -23.65 -20.82 -0.67
C SER A 107 -22.78 -21.47 0.42
N PRO A 108 -23.08 -21.26 1.71
CA PRO A 108 -22.51 -22.05 2.79
C PRO A 108 -23.28 -23.37 2.83
N ASP A 109 -22.75 -24.43 2.22
CA ASP A 109 -23.28 -25.78 2.47
C ASP A 109 -22.65 -26.30 3.77
N VAL A 110 -23.38 -26.06 4.87
CA VAL A 110 -23.22 -26.74 6.15
C VAL A 110 -24.36 -27.75 6.22
N ASN A 111 -24.13 -29.03 5.89
CA ASN A 111 -24.75 -30.13 6.64
C ASN A 111 -24.09 -31.50 6.40
N SER A 112 -23.25 -31.95 7.35
CA SER A 112 -23.15 -33.36 7.75
C SER A 112 -22.54 -33.46 9.15
N PRO A 113 -23.37 -33.67 10.19
CA PRO A 113 -22.94 -34.39 11.40
C PRO A 113 -24.04 -35.35 11.92
N PRO A 114 -23.80 -36.22 12.95
CA PRO A 114 -22.57 -36.59 13.67
C PRO A 114 -22.41 -38.12 13.91
N GLU A 115 -21.19 -38.65 14.11
CA GLU A 115 -21.03 -39.82 15.01
C GLU A 115 -19.64 -39.87 15.68
N LYS A 116 -19.64 -39.42 16.93
CA LYS A 116 -18.93 -39.91 18.14
C LYS A 116 -17.47 -40.38 18.04
N GLU A 117 -16.60 -39.62 18.70
CA GLU A 117 -16.01 -40.05 19.97
C GLU A 117 -15.59 -38.82 20.80
N ALA A 118 -16.00 -38.82 22.06
CA ALA A 118 -15.72 -37.83 23.09
C ALA A 118 -15.52 -38.63 24.40
N PRO A 119 -15.12 -38.05 25.54
CA PRO A 119 -14.24 -36.91 25.80
C PRO A 119 -13.28 -37.19 27.00
N SER A 120 -12.26 -36.35 27.19
CA SER A 120 -11.84 -35.81 28.52
C SER A 120 -10.63 -34.91 28.30
N GLN A 121 -10.75 -33.60 28.42
CA GLN A 121 -10.70 -32.83 29.67
C GLN A 121 -9.39 -33.05 30.45
N SER A 122 -8.52 -32.04 30.41
CA SER A 122 -7.99 -31.39 31.63
C SER A 122 -7.09 -30.21 31.24
N VAL A 123 -7.58 -29.01 31.53
CA VAL A 123 -6.78 -27.80 31.72
C VAL A 123 -6.36 -27.83 33.19
N SER A 124 -5.07 -27.67 33.48
CA SER A 124 -4.47 -27.09 34.71
C SER A 124 -2.96 -27.34 34.65
N ASP A 125 -2.12 -26.33 34.55
CA ASP A 125 -1.72 -25.38 35.59
C ASP A 125 -0.82 -26.04 36.67
N ASN A 126 0.41 -25.53 36.68
CA ASN A 126 1.43 -25.51 37.73
C ASN A 126 2.14 -26.78 38.22
N THR A 127 3.47 -26.61 38.23
CA THR A 127 4.39 -26.82 39.36
C THR A 127 4.49 -28.21 39.97
N GLU A 128 5.64 -28.83 39.74
CA GLU A 128 6.46 -29.51 40.77
C GLU A 128 7.81 -29.77 40.08
N ALA A 129 8.87 -28.99 40.36
CA ALA A 129 9.73 -29.08 41.53
C ALA A 129 10.43 -30.45 41.66
N GLU A 130 11.75 -30.41 41.57
CA GLU A 130 12.69 -31.25 42.32
C GLU A 130 14.12 -30.65 42.11
N PRO A 131 15.04 -30.87 43.06
CA PRO A 131 15.56 -29.85 43.96
C PRO A 131 17.08 -29.72 43.75
N SER A 132 17.82 -28.81 44.38
CA SER A 132 18.31 -29.02 45.74
C SER A 132 19.28 -27.90 46.11
N GLU A 133 19.10 -27.43 47.35
CA GLU A 133 20.10 -26.97 48.31
C GLU A 133 21.24 -26.02 47.86
N SER A 134 21.24 -24.81 48.44
CA SER A 134 22.10 -24.59 49.63
C SER A 134 21.91 -23.17 50.20
N LYS A 135 21.32 -23.16 51.40
CA LYS A 135 21.61 -22.32 52.58
C LYS A 135 22.43 -21.03 52.39
N GLY A 136 21.89 -19.94 52.93
CA GLY A 136 22.69 -18.97 53.70
C GLY A 136 22.25 -17.52 53.61
N ILE A 137 21.21 -17.13 54.37
CA ILE A 137 20.94 -15.72 54.72
C ILE A 137 21.45 -15.49 56.14
N GLN A 138 22.39 -14.56 56.30
CA GLN A 138 22.70 -13.78 57.50
C GLN A 138 23.52 -12.58 56.96
N ASP A 139 23.12 -11.32 57.09
CA ASP A 139 22.97 -10.52 58.32
C ASP A 139 21.95 -9.37 58.08
N LYS A 140 20.91 -9.21 58.92
CA LYS A 140 20.82 -8.29 60.09
C LYS A 140 21.16 -6.82 59.76
N ASN A 141 20.17 -5.95 59.57
CA ASN A 141 19.46 -5.19 60.62
C ASN A 141 20.37 -4.29 61.48
N SER A 142 20.52 -3.03 61.08
CA SER A 142 20.39 -1.79 61.89
C SER A 142 20.51 -0.57 60.98
#